data_AF-A0A7Y4S540-F1
#
_entry.id   AF-A0A7Y4S540-F1
#
_cell.length_a   1.000
_cell.length_b   1.000
_cell.length_c   1.000
_cell.angle_alpha   90.00
_cell.angle_beta   90.00
_cell.angle_gamma   90.00
#
_symmetry.space_group_name_H-M   'P 1'
#
loop_
_entity.id
_entity.type
_entity.pdbx_description
1 polymer ?
#
loop_
_entity_poly.entity_id
_entity_poly.type
_entity_poly.pdbx_seq_one_letter_code
_entity_poly.pdbx_strand_id
1 'polypeptide(L)'
;MHNDLILFRTPKGEEIAHSHGHEISSNHRRALIAVDGKTSVGALTKKVFWVSDVVGVLKELYTLGLIHDDVKTIQDATVTQSGGAGLLLKVQIIKIAKELLGNNAERIVKKIEDTEGTPEALEATILSCKKLIKLTINDDVADAFLARALLIIGR
;
A
#
# COMPACT_ATOMS: atom_id res chain seq x y z
N MET A 1 5.01 6.10 -15.29
CA MET A 1 5.86 4.93 -14.96
C MET A 1 7.27 5.23 -15.41
N HIS A 2 8.26 5.03 -14.54
CA HIS A 2 9.67 5.27 -14.84
C HIS A 2 10.29 4.04 -15.51
N ASN A 3 11.29 4.24 -16.36
CA ASN A 3 11.88 3.15 -17.16
C ASN A 3 12.73 2.18 -16.31
N ASP A 4 13.24 2.63 -15.17
CA ASP A 4 14.03 1.83 -14.23
C ASP A 4 13.17 1.06 -13.22
N LEU A 5 11.86 1.31 -13.22
CA LEU A 5 10.93 0.73 -12.24
C LEU A 5 10.78 -0.77 -12.47
N ILE A 6 10.96 -1.57 -11.42
CA ILE A 6 10.70 -3.01 -11.47
C ILE A 6 9.26 -3.24 -11.03
N LEU A 7 8.50 -3.94 -11.87
CA LEU A 7 7.11 -4.26 -11.59
C LEU A 7 7.01 -5.71 -11.11
N PHE A 8 6.13 -5.94 -10.15
CA PHE A 8 5.85 -7.22 -9.55
C PHE A 8 4.37 -7.58 -9.76
N ARG A 9 4.07 -8.87 -9.89
CA ARG A 9 2.69 -9.38 -9.96
C ARG A 9 2.10 -9.48 -8.55
N THR A 10 0.85 -9.05 -8.38
CA THR A 10 0.10 -9.31 -7.14
C THR A 10 -0.43 -10.75 -7.14
N PRO A 11 -0.90 -11.29 -6.01
CA PRO A 11 -1.57 -12.61 -5.98
C PRO A 11 -2.72 -12.71 -6.99
N LYS A 12 -3.54 -11.65 -7.06
CA LYS A 12 -4.62 -11.53 -8.04
C LYS A 12 -4.11 -11.50 -9.49
N GLY A 13 -2.98 -10.83 -9.73
CA GLY A 13 -2.29 -10.85 -11.03
C GLY A 13 -1.74 -12.22 -11.39
N GLU A 14 -1.26 -13.00 -10.43
CA GLU A 14 -0.80 -14.36 -10.65
C GLU A 14 -1.96 -15.29 -10.99
N GLU A 15 -3.09 -15.19 -10.27
CA GLU A 15 -4.32 -15.94 -10.56
C GLU A 15 -4.83 -15.65 -11.97
N ILE A 16 -4.90 -14.37 -12.36
CA ILE A 16 -5.37 -13.96 -13.69
C ILE A 16 -4.38 -14.31 -14.80
N ALA A 17 -3.07 -14.34 -14.51
CA ALA A 17 -2.08 -14.81 -15.49
C ALA A 17 -2.31 -16.28 -15.86
N HIS A 18 -2.66 -17.12 -14.89
CA HIS A 18 -2.91 -18.56 -15.07
C HIS A 18 -4.35 -18.88 -15.46
N SER A 19 -5.32 -18.04 -15.08
CA SER A 19 -6.73 -18.19 -15.42
C SER A 19 -6.95 -18.05 -16.92
N HIS A 20 -7.78 -18.93 -17.49
CA HIS A 20 -8.27 -18.82 -18.87
C HIS A 20 -9.49 -17.89 -18.99
N GLY A 21 -9.83 -17.16 -17.93
CA GLY A 21 -10.96 -16.23 -17.89
C GLY A 21 -10.81 -15.04 -18.86
N HIS A 22 -11.95 -14.53 -19.32
CA HIS A 22 -12.08 -13.34 -20.17
C HIS A 22 -11.93 -12.01 -19.39
N GLU A 23 -11.40 -12.04 -18.16
CA GLU A 23 -11.35 -10.87 -17.25
C GLU A 23 -10.42 -9.76 -17.75
N ILE A 24 -9.44 -10.10 -18.58
CA ILE A 24 -8.53 -9.13 -19.20
C ILE A 24 -8.29 -9.48 -20.67
N SER A 25 -7.98 -8.46 -21.48
CA SER A 25 -7.66 -8.70 -22.89
C SER A 25 -6.36 -9.51 -23.05
N SER A 26 -6.22 -10.22 -24.17
CA SER A 26 -5.04 -11.05 -24.43
C SER A 26 -3.72 -10.28 -24.36
N ASN A 27 -3.74 -8.98 -24.69
CA ASN A 27 -2.57 -8.09 -24.58
C ASN A 27 -2.22 -7.79 -23.13
N HIS A 28 -3.21 -7.51 -22.28
CA HIS A 28 -3.03 -7.35 -20.84
C HIS A 28 -2.47 -8.61 -20.20
N ARG A 29 -2.98 -9.80 -20.58
CA ARG A 29 -2.50 -11.07 -20.04
C ARG A 29 -1.05 -11.35 -20.43
N ARG A 30 -0.68 -11.10 -21.69
CA ARG A 30 0.71 -11.26 -22.15
C ARG A 30 1.66 -10.29 -21.44
N ALA A 31 1.24 -9.03 -21.25
CA ALA A 31 2.01 -8.07 -20.48
C ALA A 31 2.16 -8.50 -19.02
N LEU A 32 1.09 -9.01 -18.40
CA LEU A 32 1.10 -9.53 -17.04
C LEU A 32 2.07 -10.72 -16.89
N ILE A 33 2.05 -11.68 -17.83
CA ILE A 33 2.99 -12.81 -17.85
C ILE A 33 4.45 -12.34 -17.98
N ALA A 34 4.70 -11.25 -18.71
CA ALA A 34 6.04 -10.71 -18.87
C ALA A 34 6.59 -10.06 -17.59
N VAL A 35 5.72 -9.65 -16.65
CA VAL A 35 6.10 -9.03 -15.37
C VAL A 35 6.59 -10.11 -14.40
N ASP A 36 7.91 -10.34 -14.39
CA ASP A 36 8.55 -11.39 -13.61
C ASP A 36 9.13 -10.92 -12.25
N GLY A 37 8.95 -9.64 -11.88
CA GLY A 37 9.51 -9.09 -10.64
C GLY A 37 11.02 -8.86 -10.67
N LYS A 38 11.69 -9.12 -11.79
CA LYS A 38 13.14 -8.93 -11.98
C LYS A 38 13.46 -7.96 -13.12
N THR A 39 12.51 -7.78 -14.03
CA THR A 39 12.67 -6.97 -15.23
C THR A 39 12.08 -5.58 -15.03
N SER A 40 12.85 -4.54 -15.33
CA SER A 40 12.38 -3.14 -15.28
C SER A 40 11.46 -2.80 -16.45
N VAL A 41 10.65 -1.75 -16.31
CA VAL A 41 9.72 -1.26 -17.35
C VAL A 41 10.42 -1.02 -18.69
N GLY A 42 11.65 -0.50 -18.67
CA GLY A 42 12.48 -0.26 -19.86
C GLY A 42 13.01 -1.54 -20.51
N ALA A 43 13.17 -2.61 -19.75
CA ALA A 43 13.51 -3.93 -20.27
C ALA A 43 12.26 -4.70 -20.73
N LEU A 44 11.13 -4.53 -20.04
CA LEU A 44 9.80 -5.06 -20.40
C LEU A 44 9.33 -4.53 -21.75
N THR A 45 9.46 -3.22 -21.98
CA THR A 45 9.14 -2.60 -23.28
C THR A 45 9.94 -3.17 -24.44
N LYS A 46 11.19 -3.59 -24.20
CA LYS A 46 12.03 -4.28 -25.22
C LYS A 46 11.67 -5.75 -25.39
N LYS A 47 11.29 -6.43 -24.29
CA LYS A 47 10.93 -7.86 -24.25
C LYS A 47 9.54 -8.11 -24.82
N VAL A 48 8.65 -7.13 -24.74
CA VAL A 48 7.25 -7.17 -25.18
C VAL A 48 7.04 -6.21 -26.35
N PHE A 49 7.87 -6.33 -27.38
CA PHE A 49 7.84 -5.47 -28.57
C PHE A 49 6.54 -5.59 -29.39
N TRP A 50 5.77 -6.67 -29.21
CA TRP A 50 4.50 -6.91 -29.90
C TRP A 50 3.29 -6.19 -29.29
N VAL A 51 3.46 -5.45 -28.18
CA VAL A 51 2.40 -4.62 -27.61
C VAL A 51 2.68 -3.16 -27.97
N SER A 52 1.84 -2.56 -28.81
CA SER A 52 2.05 -1.20 -29.34
C SER A 52 2.05 -0.11 -28.26
N ASP A 53 1.46 -0.38 -27.08
CA ASP A 53 1.46 0.52 -25.93
C ASP A 53 1.68 -0.23 -24.61
N VAL A 54 2.89 -0.77 -24.43
CA VAL A 54 3.26 -1.47 -23.19
C VAL A 54 3.04 -0.58 -21.96
N VAL A 55 3.35 0.71 -22.05
CA VAL A 55 3.26 1.62 -20.90
C VAL A 55 1.80 1.89 -20.51
N GLY A 56 0.91 2.05 -21.49
CA GLY A 56 -0.54 2.15 -21.24
C GLY A 56 -1.08 0.88 -20.59
N VAL A 57 -0.75 -0.29 -21.14
CA VAL A 57 -1.17 -1.59 -20.61
C VAL A 57 -0.67 -1.81 -19.18
N LEU A 58 0.58 -1.47 -18.87
CA LEU A 58 1.11 -1.59 -17.50
C LEU A 58 0.40 -0.63 -16.53
N LYS A 59 0.02 0.57 -16.96
CA LYS A 59 -0.79 1.48 -16.13
C LYS A 59 -2.19 0.93 -15.87
N GLU A 60 -2.82 0.32 -16.86
CA GLU A 60 -4.13 -0.32 -16.67
C GLU A 60 -4.02 -1.51 -15.72
N LEU A 61 -3.02 -2.38 -15.89
CA LEU A 61 -2.75 -3.49 -14.97
C LEU A 61 -2.48 -2.99 -13.54
N TYR A 62 -1.79 -1.86 -13.40
CA TYR A 62 -1.56 -1.22 -12.10
C TYR A 62 -2.85 -0.69 -11.48
N THR A 63 -3.71 -0.05 -12.30
CA THR A 63 -5.01 0.48 -11.88
C THR A 63 -5.98 -0.63 -11.49
N LEU A 64 -5.89 -1.79 -12.15
CA LEU A 64 -6.64 -3.00 -11.83
C LEU A 64 -6.10 -3.76 -10.61
N GLY A 65 -4.97 -3.30 -10.03
CA GLY A 65 -4.32 -3.94 -8.89
C GLY A 65 -3.68 -5.29 -9.20
N LEU A 66 -3.32 -5.54 -10.47
CA LEU A 66 -2.72 -6.80 -10.91
C LEU A 66 -1.18 -6.77 -10.85
N ILE A 67 -0.60 -5.57 -10.88
CA ILE A 67 0.84 -5.36 -10.74
C ILE A 67 1.12 -4.18 -9.80
N HIS A 68 2.32 -4.17 -9.21
CA HIS A 68 2.76 -3.14 -8.27
C HIS A 68 4.25 -2.80 -8.48
N ASP A 69 4.68 -1.64 -8.00
CA ASP A 69 6.00 -1.08 -8.29
C ASP A 69 7.02 -1.12 -7.14
N ASP A 70 6.61 -1.63 -5.97
CA ASP A 70 7.41 -1.50 -4.76
C ASP A 70 8.08 -2.82 -4.33
N VAL A 71 9.40 -2.75 -4.12
CA VAL A 71 10.23 -3.76 -3.48
C VAL A 71 9.76 -4.06 -2.03
N LYS A 72 8.90 -3.22 -1.44
CA LYS A 72 8.27 -3.38 -0.12
C LYS A 72 7.01 -4.23 -0.12
N THR A 73 6.47 -4.60 -1.28
CA THR A 73 5.20 -5.34 -1.37
C THR A 73 5.41 -6.87 -1.47
N ILE A 74 6.64 -7.36 -1.34
CA ILE A 74 6.90 -8.81 -1.16
C ILE A 74 6.34 -9.32 0.19
N GLN A 75 6.00 -8.42 1.12
CA GLN A 75 5.27 -8.77 2.36
C GLN A 75 3.73 -8.85 2.18
N ASP A 76 3.20 -8.38 1.04
CA ASP A 76 1.76 -8.17 0.83
C ASP A 76 1.08 -9.36 0.13
N ALA A 77 1.84 -10.34 -0.35
CA ALA A 77 1.30 -11.47 -1.13
C ALA A 77 0.71 -12.62 -0.28
N THR A 78 0.79 -12.55 1.06
CA THR A 78 0.18 -13.55 1.97
C THR A 78 -1.02 -13.03 2.76
N VAL A 79 -1.44 -11.77 2.58
CA VAL A 79 -2.57 -11.21 3.35
C VAL A 79 -3.86 -11.28 2.53
N THR A 80 -4.30 -12.50 2.28
CA THR A 80 -5.65 -12.77 1.80
C THR A 80 -6.65 -12.33 2.89
N GLN A 81 -7.49 -11.37 2.51
CA GLN A 81 -8.75 -10.96 3.14
C GLN A 81 -8.65 -10.22 4.50
N SER A 82 -9.14 -8.97 4.48
CA SER A 82 -9.43 -8.09 5.64
C SER A 82 -8.28 -7.33 6.33
N GLY A 83 -7.01 -7.56 5.99
CA GLY A 83 -5.86 -6.92 6.68
C GLY A 83 -5.14 -5.75 5.98
N GLY A 84 -5.21 -5.64 4.65
CA GLY A 84 -4.35 -4.73 3.87
C GLY A 84 -4.71 -3.24 4.00
N ALA A 85 -6.00 -2.91 4.04
CA ALA A 85 -6.44 -1.52 4.28
C ALA A 85 -5.96 -1.02 5.65
N GLY A 86 -6.05 -1.88 6.67
CA GLY A 86 -5.57 -1.58 8.03
C GLY A 86 -4.09 -1.23 8.10
N LEU A 87 -3.25 -1.94 7.34
CA LEU A 87 -1.82 -1.69 7.32
C LEU A 87 -1.49 -0.34 6.65
N LEU A 88 -2.16 0.00 5.56
CA LEU A 88 -2.00 1.32 4.92
C LEU A 88 -2.46 2.46 5.83
N LEU A 89 -3.57 2.27 6.55
CA LEU A 89 -4.05 3.24 7.53
C LEU A 89 -3.02 3.42 8.66
N LYS A 90 -2.49 2.32 9.22
CA LYS A 90 -1.42 2.36 10.23
C LYS A 90 -0.21 3.13 9.76
N VAL A 91 0.30 2.85 8.56
CA VAL A 91 1.48 3.53 8.01
C VAL A 91 1.25 5.04 7.90
N GLN A 92 0.08 5.47 7.44
CA GLN A 92 -0.23 6.90 7.34
C GLN A 92 -0.38 7.56 8.72
N ILE A 93 -1.03 6.90 9.69
CA ILE A 93 -1.16 7.40 11.06
C ILE A 93 0.22 7.49 11.74
N ILE A 94 1.09 6.49 11.54
CA ILE A 94 2.48 6.47 12.03
C ILE A 94 3.29 7.63 11.45
N LYS A 95 3.10 7.96 10.17
CA LYS A 95 3.75 9.11 9.54
C LYS A 95 3.34 10.41 10.24
N ILE A 96 2.04 10.63 10.45
CA ILE A 96 1.52 11.80 11.18
C ILE A 96 2.08 11.85 12.61
N ALA A 97 2.13 10.71 13.30
CA ALA A 97 2.70 10.63 14.64
C ALA A 97 4.17 11.08 14.66
N LYS A 98 4.97 10.63 13.70
CA LYS A 98 6.38 11.03 13.57
C LYS A 98 6.53 12.52 13.22
N GLU A 99 5.68 13.06 12.36
CA GLU A 99 5.69 14.47 11.97
C GLU A 99 5.30 15.41 13.14
N LEU A 100 4.31 15.02 13.96
CA LEU A 100 3.83 15.85 15.06
C LEU A 100 4.63 15.69 16.35
N LEU A 101 5.07 14.47 16.67
CA LEU A 101 5.69 14.14 17.96
C LEU A 101 7.21 14.07 17.90
N GLY A 102 7.79 13.97 16.69
CA GLY A 102 9.23 13.85 16.48
C GLY A 102 9.83 12.69 17.27
N ASN A 103 10.80 13.01 18.13
CA ASN A 103 11.51 12.02 18.96
C ASN A 103 10.60 11.28 19.96
N ASN A 104 9.42 11.82 20.29
CA ASN A 104 8.48 11.17 21.21
C ASN A 104 7.50 10.22 20.50
N ALA A 105 7.60 10.09 19.18
CA ALA A 105 6.66 9.28 18.39
C ALA A 105 6.81 7.78 18.63
N GLU A 106 8.00 7.29 19.03
CA GLU A 106 8.32 5.85 19.03
C GLU A 106 7.32 5.01 19.85
N ARG A 107 6.90 5.51 21.02
CA ARG A 107 5.93 4.83 21.88
C ARG A 107 4.52 4.79 21.27
N ILE A 108 4.16 5.82 20.51
CA ILE A 108 2.87 5.91 19.81
C ILE A 108 2.89 5.03 18.56
N VAL A 109 3.98 5.05 17.80
CA VAL A 109 4.21 4.21 16.61
C VAL A 109 4.09 2.74 16.97
N LYS A 110 4.83 2.29 17.99
CA LYS A 110 4.79 0.89 18.43
C LYS A 110 3.39 0.44 18.84
N LYS A 111 2.62 1.34 19.45
CA LYS A 111 1.23 1.06 19.86
C LYS A 111 0.29 0.92 18.67
N ILE A 112 0.45 1.73 17.64
CA ILE A 112 -0.33 1.66 16.40
C ILE A 112 0.03 0.41 15.59
N GLU A 113 1.31 0.03 15.55
CA GLU A 113 1.77 -1.18 14.87
C GLU A 113 1.15 -2.45 15.47
N ASP A 114 1.12 -2.53 16.81
CA ASP A 114 0.58 -3.65 17.61
C ASP A 114 -0.95 -3.75 17.58
N THR A 115 -1.65 -2.68 17.18
CA THR A 115 -3.12 -2.64 17.11
C THR A 115 -3.64 -3.49 15.97
N GLU A 116 -4.85 -4.04 16.05
CA GLU A 116 -5.44 -4.75 14.90
C GLU A 116 -5.73 -3.81 13.72
N GLY A 117 -5.67 -4.32 12.49
CA GLY A 117 -5.86 -3.54 11.25
C GLY A 117 -7.32 -3.15 10.97
N THR A 118 -8.22 -3.23 11.95
CA THR A 118 -9.62 -2.84 11.78
C THR A 118 -9.82 -1.35 12.09
N PRO A 119 -10.76 -0.66 11.41
CA PRO A 119 -11.01 0.77 11.65
C PRO A 119 -11.40 1.07 13.10
N GLU A 120 -12.16 0.19 13.74
CA GLU A 120 -12.62 0.32 15.12
C GLU A 120 -11.47 0.14 16.12
N ALA A 121 -10.57 -0.82 15.91
CA ALA A 121 -9.39 -1.01 16.76
C ALA A 121 -8.41 0.17 16.60
N LEU A 122 -8.23 0.65 15.36
CA LEU A 122 -7.38 1.83 15.09
C LEU A 122 -7.93 3.08 15.76
N GLU A 123 -9.24 3.32 15.71
CA GLU A 123 -9.86 4.45 16.41
C GLU A 123 -9.63 4.38 17.93
N ALA A 124 -9.89 3.22 18.55
CA ALA A 124 -9.67 3.02 19.98
C ALA A 124 -8.20 3.25 20.37
N THR A 125 -7.26 2.85 19.52
CA THR A 125 -5.84 3.11 19.70
C THR A 125 -5.50 4.59 19.51
N ILE A 126 -6.05 5.29 18.51
CA ILE A 126 -5.83 6.73 18.29
C ILE A 126 -6.29 7.52 19.51
N LEU A 127 -7.47 7.21 20.07
CA LEU A 127 -7.99 7.84 21.29
C LEU A 127 -7.08 7.59 22.50
N SER A 128 -6.55 6.38 22.62
CA SER A 128 -5.57 6.05 23.65
C SER A 128 -4.25 6.79 23.46
N CYS A 129 -3.81 6.98 22.22
CA CYS A 129 -2.62 7.76 21.87
C CYS A 129 -2.82 9.24 22.17
N LYS A 130 -4.01 9.82 21.90
CA LYS A 130 -4.36 11.20 22.29
C LYS A 130 -4.15 11.42 23.79
N LYS A 131 -4.64 10.51 24.64
CA LYS A 131 -4.44 10.61 26.10
C LYS A 131 -2.97 10.60 26.48
N LEU A 132 -2.15 9.74 25.85
CA LEU A 132 -0.72 9.70 26.09
C LEU A 132 -0.02 10.99 25.66
N ILE A 133 -0.31 11.49 24.45
CA ILE A 133 0.27 12.73 23.92
C ILE A 133 -0.09 13.93 24.80
N LYS A 134 -1.34 14.00 25.27
CA LYS A 134 -1.80 15.04 26.21
C LYS A 134 -1.01 15.03 27.52
N LEU A 135 -0.67 13.84 28.02
CA LEU A 135 0.12 13.69 29.25
C LEU A 135 1.62 13.93 29.05
N THR A 136 2.17 13.69 27.86
CA THR A 136 3.61 13.78 27.61
C THR A 136 4.05 15.04 26.88
N ILE A 137 3.16 15.72 26.15
CA ILE A 137 3.46 16.90 25.34
C ILE A 137 2.52 18.05 25.71
N ASN A 138 1.34 18.14 25.08
CA ASN A 138 0.31 19.15 25.35
C ASN A 138 -1.03 18.75 24.68
N ASP A 139 -2.10 19.49 25.01
CA ASP A 139 -3.44 19.29 24.45
C ASP A 139 -3.51 19.60 22.94
N ASP A 140 -2.91 20.71 22.49
CA ASP A 140 -2.98 21.14 21.08
C ASP A 140 -2.44 20.10 20.10
N VAL A 141 -1.29 19.48 20.40
CA VAL A 141 -0.68 18.44 19.56
C VAL A 141 -1.50 17.15 19.62
N ALA A 142 -2.10 16.85 20.77
CA ALA A 142 -2.96 15.68 20.95
C ALA A 142 -4.24 15.77 20.12
N ASP A 143 -4.88 16.94 20.08
CA ASP A 143 -6.05 17.22 19.24
C ASP A 143 -5.70 17.27 17.76
N ALA A 144 -4.57 17.88 17.38
CA ALA A 144 -4.09 17.87 16.00
C ALA A 144 -3.79 16.44 15.48
N PHE A 145 -3.21 15.59 16.32
CA PHE A 145 -2.97 14.19 15.98
C PHE A 145 -4.29 13.43 15.76
N LEU A 146 -5.24 13.58 16.69
CA LEU A 146 -6.53 12.91 16.60
C LEU A 146 -7.31 13.33 15.34
N ALA A 147 -7.43 14.63 15.08
CA ALA A 147 -8.16 15.12 13.92
C ALA A 147 -7.60 14.58 12.59
N ARG A 148 -6.27 14.56 12.46
CA ARG A 148 -5.62 14.02 11.25
C ARG A 148 -5.75 12.51 11.14
N ALA A 149 -5.62 11.79 12.25
CA ALA A 149 -5.73 10.34 12.27
C ALA A 149 -7.16 9.84 11.99
N LEU A 150 -8.18 10.55 12.47
CA LEU A 150 -9.60 10.25 12.18
C LEU A 150 -9.94 10.47 10.70
N LEU A 151 -9.43 11.55 10.10
CA LEU A 151 -9.60 11.83 8.68
C LEU A 151 -9.04 10.68 7.80
N ILE A 152 -7.93 10.07 8.22
CA ILE A 152 -7.31 8.94 7.52
C ILE A 152 -8.21 7.69 7.54
N ILE A 153 -8.87 7.42 8.66
CA ILE A 153 -9.81 6.28 8.78
C ILE A 153 -11.22 6.62 8.27
N GLY A 154 -11.45 7.83 7.77
CA GLY A 154 -12.71 8.28 7.20
C GLY A 154 -13.82 8.54 8.22
N ARG A 155 -13.47 9.00 9.42
CA ARG A 155 -14.41 9.39 10.49
C ARG A 155 -14.40 10.88 10.79
#